data_AF-A0A2B3TZL4-F1
#
_entry.id   AF-A0A2B3TZL4-F1
#
_cell.length_a   1.000
_cell.length_b   1.000
_cell.length_c   1.000
_cell.angle_alpha   90.00
_cell.angle_beta   90.00
_cell.angle_gamma   90.00
#
_symmetry.space_group_name_H-M   'P 1'
#
loop_
_entity.id
_entity.type
_entity.pdbx_description
1 polymer ?
#
loop_
_entity_poly.entity_id
_entity_poly.type
_entity_poly.pdbx_seq_one_letter_code
_entity_poly.pdbx_strand_id
1 'polypeptide(L)'
;MYIFIGLSLLLILLIFLFAKKFTPNSFMMTSFKGNSFKTFSVGILMAATLSLSYGIYHAATYQPRYLDIKLQNQNFTVFGNVGEFGYFSEELLKKDAEVALYFASWETIKLSNPEIVVAYPSGKQETWKPNITIIPTNKLQEEHNIKELYQLSPYSFKESGEITLTIKNNKANYKKISIDVK
;
A
#
# COMPACT_ATOMS: atom_id res chain seq x y z
N MET A 1 11.75 1.14 10.26
CA MET A 1 12.81 0.48 11.06
C MET A 1 14.10 0.26 10.29
N TYR A 2 14.11 -0.52 9.20
CA TYR A 2 15.34 -0.85 8.44
C TYR A 2 16.09 0.36 7.86
N ILE A 3 15.36 1.36 7.35
CA ILE A 3 15.98 2.61 6.86
C ILE A 3 16.75 3.31 7.99
N PHE A 4 16.16 3.39 9.18
CA PHE A 4 16.79 4.01 10.35
C PHE A 4 18.03 3.25 10.81
N ILE A 5 18.00 1.92 10.79
CA ILE A 5 19.16 1.07 11.08
C ILE A 5 20.29 1.36 10.08
N GLY A 6 19.96 1.40 8.78
CA GLY A 6 20.93 1.70 7.73
C GLY A 6 21.57 3.08 7.87
N LEU A 7 20.78 4.13 8.16
CA LEU A 7 21.29 5.47 8.42
C LEU A 7 22.17 5.53 9.67
N SER A 8 21.80 4.81 10.73
CA SER A 8 22.60 4.73 11.96
C SER A 8 23.95 4.06 11.70
N LEU A 9 23.99 2.99 10.91
CA LEU A 9 25.22 2.32 10.50
C LEU A 9 26.14 3.24 9.69
N LEU A 10 25.58 4.03 8.75
CA LEU A 10 26.35 5.03 8.01
C LEU A 10 26.89 6.13 8.92
N LEU A 11 26.11 6.58 9.91
CA LEU A 11 26.57 7.56 10.90
C LEU A 11 27.74 7.01 11.73
N ILE A 12 27.64 5.76 12.19
CA ILE A 12 28.74 5.09 12.90
C ILE A 12 29.98 5.02 12.00
N LEU A 13 29.84 4.59 10.74
CA LEU A 13 30.96 4.55 9.80
C LEU A 13 31.61 5.92 9.62
N LEU A 14 30.79 6.97 9.51
CA LEU A 14 31.25 8.35 9.38
C LEU A 14 32.10 8.75 10.59
N ILE A 15 31.64 8.47 11.82
CA ILE A 15 32.39 8.76 13.05
C ILE A 15 33.77 8.10 13.02
N PHE A 16 33.85 6.83 12.62
CA PHE A 16 35.12 6.11 12.50
C PHE A 16 36.04 6.68 11.41
N LEU A 17 35.49 7.13 10.28
CA LEU A 17 36.26 7.80 9.23
C LEU A 17 36.82 9.15 9.69
N PHE A 18 36.04 9.93 10.44
CA PHE A 18 36.50 11.17 11.06
C PHE A 18 37.57 10.91 12.12
N ALA A 19 37.37 9.92 12.99
CA ALA A 19 38.38 9.53 13.99
C ALA A 19 39.70 9.15 13.32
N LYS A 20 39.66 8.36 12.24
CA LYS A 20 40.86 8.01 11.46
C LYS A 20 41.56 9.24 10.87
N LYS A 21 40.82 10.24 10.38
CA LYS A 21 41.38 11.44 9.74
C LYS A 21 41.96 12.43 10.76
N PHE A 22 41.26 12.67 11.86
CA PHE A 22 41.59 13.76 12.79
C PHE A 22 42.26 13.31 14.08
N THR A 23 42.03 12.06 14.52
CA THR A 23 42.58 11.51 15.77
C THR A 23 43.06 10.06 15.58
N PRO A 24 44.02 9.79 14.67
CA PRO A 24 44.45 8.44 14.32
C PRO A 24 45.06 7.65 15.48
N ASN A 25 45.60 8.36 16.48
CA ASN A 25 46.21 7.76 17.68
C ASN A 25 45.22 7.60 18.86
N SER A 26 43.93 7.87 18.65
CA SER A 26 42.91 7.67 19.68
C SER A 26 42.80 6.20 20.08
N PHE A 27 42.39 5.92 21.32
CA PHE A 27 42.14 4.56 21.81
C PHE A 27 41.17 3.77 20.89
N MET A 28 40.17 4.47 20.34
CA MET A 28 39.20 3.91 19.38
C MET A 28 39.84 3.46 18.06
N MET A 29 40.90 4.15 17.59
CA MET A 29 41.57 3.80 16.34
C MET A 29 42.71 2.80 16.54
N THR A 30 43.43 2.88 17.65
CA THR A 30 44.55 1.98 17.98
C THR A 30 44.09 0.55 18.32
N SER A 31 42.80 0.35 18.63
CA SER A 31 42.21 -0.99 18.77
C SER A 31 42.15 -1.77 17.46
N PHE A 32 42.17 -1.09 16.30
CA PHE A 32 42.20 -1.76 14.99
C PHE A 32 43.64 -2.11 14.59
N LYS A 33 43.95 -3.42 14.52
CA LYS A 33 45.24 -3.93 14.06
C LYS A 33 45.20 -4.35 12.59
N GLY A 34 46.25 -4.05 11.82
CA GLY A 34 46.37 -4.45 10.42
C GLY A 34 45.19 -3.99 9.56
N ASN A 35 44.62 -4.90 8.76
CA ASN A 35 43.48 -4.60 7.88
C ASN A 35 42.10 -4.60 8.57
N SER A 36 42.02 -4.80 9.89
CA SER A 36 40.74 -4.93 10.59
C SER A 36 39.83 -3.71 10.44
N PHE A 37 40.36 -2.49 10.44
CA PHE A 37 39.57 -1.28 10.20
C PHE A 37 38.94 -1.27 8.81
N LYS A 38 39.68 -1.74 7.79
CA LYS A 38 39.18 -1.84 6.41
C LYS A 38 38.05 -2.87 6.34
N THR A 39 38.24 -4.05 6.94
CA THR A 39 37.23 -5.11 7.00
C THR A 39 35.97 -4.64 7.74
N PHE A 40 36.12 -3.97 8.89
CA PHE A 40 35.02 -3.38 9.65
C PHE A 40 34.26 -2.35 8.82
N SER A 41 34.97 -1.43 8.17
CA SER A 41 34.37 -0.39 7.34
C SER A 41 33.56 -0.97 6.19
N VAL A 42 34.11 -1.98 5.50
CA VAL A 42 33.43 -2.69 4.42
C VAL A 42 32.21 -3.44 4.94
N GLY A 43 32.32 -4.13 6.08
CA GLY A 43 31.20 -4.84 6.71
C GLY A 43 30.03 -3.93 7.07
N ILE A 44 30.32 -2.78 7.70
CA ILE A 44 29.29 -1.77 8.01
C ILE A 44 28.66 -1.24 6.72
N LEU A 45 29.47 -0.94 5.70
CA LEU A 45 28.95 -0.46 4.42
C LEU A 45 27.98 -1.46 3.80
N MET A 46 28.35 -2.74 3.73
CA MET A 46 27.47 -3.80 3.22
C MET A 46 26.17 -3.90 4.04
N ALA A 47 26.26 -3.93 5.36
CA ALA A 47 25.10 -4.02 6.24
C ALA A 47 24.17 -2.80 6.10
N ALA A 48 24.74 -1.61 5.98
CA ALA A 48 24.01 -0.37 5.76
C ALA A 48 23.29 -0.39 4.39
N THR A 49 23.99 -0.77 3.33
CA THR A 49 23.41 -0.89 1.99
C THR A 49 22.27 -1.91 1.98
N LEU A 50 22.46 -3.11 2.55
CA LEU A 50 21.40 -4.13 2.61
C LEU A 50 20.18 -3.63 3.41
N SER A 51 20.40 -2.99 4.55
CA SER A 51 19.33 -2.45 5.40
C SER A 51 18.55 -1.33 4.71
N LEU A 52 19.25 -0.42 4.03
CA LEU A 52 18.62 0.66 3.26
C LEU A 52 17.86 0.12 2.05
N SER A 53 18.49 -0.75 1.25
CA SER A 53 17.87 -1.37 0.09
C SER A 53 16.59 -2.11 0.46
N TYR A 54 16.64 -2.95 1.50
CA TYR A 54 15.46 -3.65 2.00
C TYR A 54 14.42 -2.69 2.57
N GLY A 55 14.85 -1.70 3.36
CA GLY A 55 13.95 -0.71 3.94
C GLY A 55 13.21 0.13 2.90
N ILE A 56 13.90 0.57 1.85
CA ILE A 56 13.32 1.31 0.72
C ILE A 56 12.39 0.40 -0.07
N TYR A 57 12.83 -0.82 -0.39
CA TYR A 57 11.99 -1.80 -1.10
C TYR A 57 10.70 -2.05 -0.34
N HIS A 58 10.78 -2.34 0.96
CA HIS A 58 9.61 -2.56 1.80
C HIS A 58 8.75 -1.31 1.89
N ALA A 59 9.32 -0.10 2.04
CA ALA A 59 8.52 1.13 2.07
C ALA A 59 7.80 1.41 0.74
N ALA A 60 8.42 1.05 -0.39
CA ALA A 60 7.85 1.27 -1.72
C ALA A 60 6.82 0.20 -2.12
N THR A 61 6.94 -1.02 -1.58
CA THR A 61 6.11 -2.17 -2.00
C THR A 61 5.12 -2.64 -0.95
N TYR A 62 5.28 -2.24 0.31
CA TYR A 62 4.37 -2.64 1.37
C TYR A 62 3.07 -1.84 1.27
N GLN A 63 2.04 -2.54 0.82
CA GLN A 63 0.67 -2.06 0.78
C GLN A 63 -0.14 -2.92 1.75
N PRO A 64 -0.73 -2.35 2.82
CA PRO A 64 -1.62 -3.09 3.69
C PRO A 64 -2.75 -3.71 2.85
N ARG A 65 -3.09 -4.97 3.13
CA ARG A 65 -4.21 -5.64 2.43
C ARG A 65 -5.58 -5.16 2.89
N TYR A 66 -5.62 -4.53 4.06
CA TYR A 66 -6.82 -3.99 4.65
C TYR A 66 -6.53 -2.76 5.52
N LEU A 67 -7.54 -1.92 5.71
CA LEU A 67 -7.52 -0.75 6.58
C LEU A 67 -8.88 -0.58 7.23
N ASP A 68 -8.91 -0.48 8.55
CA ASP A 68 -10.14 -0.14 9.27
C ASP A 68 -10.36 1.37 9.24
N ILE A 69 -11.58 1.77 8.87
CA ILE A 69 -12.02 3.16 8.77
C ILE A 69 -13.32 3.38 9.53
N LYS A 70 -13.60 4.64 9.87
CA LYS A 70 -14.88 5.04 10.46
C LYS A 70 -15.64 5.98 9.54
N LEU A 71 -16.77 5.52 9.01
CA LEU A 71 -17.65 6.30 8.13
C LEU A 71 -19.04 6.42 8.78
N GLN A 72 -19.57 7.64 8.89
CA GLN A 72 -20.88 7.92 9.51
C GLN A 72 -21.07 7.27 10.90
N ASN A 73 -19.99 7.26 11.70
CA ASN A 73 -19.94 6.66 13.03
C ASN A 73 -20.02 5.12 13.09
N GLN A 74 -19.95 4.45 11.94
CA GLN A 74 -19.83 3.00 11.81
C GLN A 74 -18.41 2.61 11.39
N ASN A 75 -17.97 1.43 11.81
CA ASN A 75 -16.64 0.92 11.48
C ASN A 75 -16.72 0.00 10.26
N PHE A 76 -15.80 0.18 9.32
CA PHE A 76 -15.68 -0.63 8.11
C PHE A 76 -14.24 -1.06 7.90
N THR A 77 -14.04 -2.18 7.22
CA THR A 77 -12.71 -2.63 6.78
C THR A 77 -12.62 -2.48 5.27
N VAL A 78 -11.75 -1.59 4.81
CA VAL A 78 -11.40 -1.42 3.39
C VAL A 78 -10.43 -2.53 3.01
N PHE A 79 -10.74 -3.30 1.98
CA PHE A 79 -9.89 -4.33 1.41
C PHE A 79 -9.27 -3.89 0.09
N GLY A 80 -8.16 -4.52 -0.28
CA GLY A 80 -7.50 -4.31 -1.56
C GLY A 80 -6.14 -3.67 -1.39
N ASN A 81 -5.79 -2.76 -2.29
CA ASN A 81 -4.50 -2.11 -2.28
C ASN A 81 -4.57 -0.80 -1.49
N VAL A 82 -4.43 -0.88 -0.16
CA VAL A 82 -4.45 0.29 0.72
C VAL A 82 -3.26 1.19 0.38
N GLY A 83 -3.54 2.47 0.13
CA GLY A 83 -2.57 3.44 -0.38
C GLY A 83 -2.70 3.70 -1.88
N GLU A 84 -3.44 2.87 -2.61
CA GLU A 84 -3.82 3.12 -4.01
C GLU A 84 -5.34 3.12 -4.20
N PHE A 85 -5.96 1.93 -4.11
CA PHE A 85 -7.36 1.71 -4.40
C PHE A 85 -7.89 0.49 -3.64
N GLY A 86 -8.98 0.67 -2.91
CA GLY A 86 -9.63 -0.37 -2.13
C GLY A 86 -11.14 -0.35 -2.25
N TYR A 87 -11.79 -1.34 -1.66
CA TYR A 87 -13.24 -1.48 -1.63
C TYR A 87 -13.74 -1.95 -0.26
N PHE A 88 -15.00 -1.69 0.05
CA PHE A 88 -15.72 -2.29 1.17
C PHE A 88 -17.22 -2.33 0.87
N SER A 89 -17.97 -3.01 1.72
CA SER A 89 -19.42 -3.08 1.68
C SER A 89 -19.96 -3.04 3.11
N GLU A 90 -21.20 -2.56 3.27
CA GLU A 90 -21.89 -2.62 4.57
C GLU A 90 -22.29 -4.05 4.92
N GLU A 91 -22.65 -4.82 3.90
CA GLU A 91 -23.07 -6.21 4.04
C GLU A 91 -22.03 -7.17 3.47
N LEU A 92 -22.06 -8.42 3.93
CA LEU A 92 -21.25 -9.48 3.37
C LEU A 92 -21.66 -9.72 1.91
N LEU A 93 -20.69 -9.68 0.99
CA LEU A 93 -20.93 -9.96 -0.41
C LEU A 93 -21.40 -11.41 -0.57
N LYS A 94 -22.62 -11.61 -1.05
CA LYS A 94 -23.22 -12.92 -1.30
C LYS A 94 -23.70 -13.03 -2.74
N LYS A 95 -23.62 -14.23 -3.28
CA LYS A 95 -24.21 -14.55 -4.58
C LYS A 95 -25.72 -14.28 -4.56
N ASP A 96 -26.22 -13.75 -5.68
CA ASP A 96 -27.62 -13.44 -5.97
C ASP A 96 -28.28 -12.41 -5.01
N ALA A 97 -27.49 -11.75 -4.16
CA ALA A 97 -27.94 -10.66 -3.28
C ALA A 97 -27.49 -9.31 -3.85
N GLU A 98 -28.40 -8.33 -3.87
CA GLU A 98 -28.03 -6.95 -4.19
C GLU A 98 -27.24 -6.35 -3.03
N VAL A 99 -25.99 -5.94 -3.30
CA VAL A 99 -25.14 -5.31 -2.29
C VAL A 99 -24.58 -3.99 -2.82
N ALA A 100 -24.57 -2.98 -1.97
CA ALA A 100 -23.90 -1.72 -2.24
C ALA A 100 -22.40 -1.86 -1.98
N LEU A 101 -21.60 -1.55 -3.00
CA LEU A 101 -20.15 -1.48 -2.91
C LEU A 101 -19.70 -0.04 -2.74
N TYR A 102 -18.60 0.13 -2.02
CA TYR A 102 -17.90 1.39 -1.86
C TYR A 102 -16.47 1.25 -2.35
N PHE A 103 -15.97 2.23 -3.08
CA PHE A 103 -14.57 2.32 -3.49
C PHE A 103 -13.88 3.47 -2.76
N ALA A 104 -12.71 3.18 -2.20
CA ALA A 104 -11.82 4.14 -1.56
C ALA A 104 -10.56 4.33 -2.40
N SER A 105 -10.22 5.59 -2.69
CA SER A 105 -9.04 5.94 -3.47
C SER A 105 -8.12 6.89 -2.69
N TRP A 106 -6.83 6.60 -2.73
CA TRP A 106 -5.76 7.47 -2.21
C TRP A 106 -5.24 8.45 -3.27
N GLU A 107 -5.70 8.30 -4.51
CA GLU A 107 -5.44 9.20 -5.62
C GLU A 107 -6.71 9.96 -6.03
N THR A 108 -6.53 11.11 -6.68
CA THR A 108 -7.65 11.88 -7.25
C THR A 108 -7.92 11.37 -8.66
N ILE A 109 -8.86 10.44 -8.77
CA ILE A 109 -9.27 9.74 -9.99
C ILE A 109 -10.36 10.52 -10.73
N LYS A 110 -11.27 11.17 -9.98
CA LYS A 110 -12.50 11.76 -10.52
C LYS A 110 -13.28 10.77 -11.40
N LEU A 111 -13.63 9.63 -10.82
CA LEU A 111 -14.58 8.69 -11.44
C LEU A 111 -15.88 9.43 -11.74
N SER A 112 -16.37 9.32 -12.98
CA SER A 112 -17.64 9.94 -13.43
C SER A 112 -18.64 8.89 -13.90
N ASN A 113 -18.31 8.14 -14.96
CA ASN A 113 -19.15 7.08 -15.52
C ASN A 113 -18.31 5.82 -15.73
N PRO A 114 -17.93 5.11 -14.66
CA PRO A 114 -17.11 3.92 -14.80
C PRO A 114 -17.88 2.77 -15.46
N GLU A 115 -17.18 2.03 -16.31
CA GLU A 115 -17.60 0.71 -16.75
C GLU A 115 -16.78 -0.32 -15.97
N ILE A 116 -17.45 -1.18 -15.22
CA ILE A 116 -16.81 -2.22 -14.42
C ILE A 116 -17.00 -3.55 -15.15
N VAL A 117 -15.90 -4.17 -15.55
CA VAL A 117 -15.92 -5.54 -16.07
C VAL A 117 -15.77 -6.49 -14.89
N VAL A 118 -16.82 -7.28 -14.65
CA VAL A 118 -16.90 -8.31 -13.62
C VAL A 118 -16.48 -9.63 -14.25
N ALA A 119 -15.31 -10.15 -13.87
CA ALA A 119 -14.82 -11.44 -14.33
C ALA A 119 -15.01 -12.48 -13.23
N TYR A 120 -15.85 -13.47 -13.53
CA TYR A 120 -16.22 -14.52 -12.60
C TYR A 120 -15.23 -15.71 -12.64
N PRO A 121 -15.19 -16.56 -11.58
CA PRO A 121 -14.33 -17.74 -11.54
C PRO A 121 -14.55 -18.72 -12.70
N SER A 122 -15.77 -18.79 -13.24
CA SER A 122 -16.08 -19.62 -14.42
C SER A 122 -15.42 -19.14 -15.73
N GLY A 123 -14.81 -17.96 -15.73
CA GLY A 123 -14.29 -17.29 -16.92
C GLY A 123 -15.33 -16.43 -17.65
N LYS A 124 -16.61 -16.46 -17.22
CA LYS A 124 -17.63 -15.53 -17.72
C LYS A 124 -17.28 -14.10 -17.33
N GLN A 125 -17.60 -13.16 -18.21
CA GLN A 125 -17.43 -11.74 -17.96
C GLN A 125 -18.73 -10.99 -18.19
N GLU A 126 -19.03 -10.04 -17.33
CA GLU A 126 -20.16 -9.15 -17.45
C GLU A 126 -19.72 -7.69 -17.32
N THR A 127 -20.40 -6.80 -18.03
CA THR A 127 -20.15 -5.36 -17.89
C THR A 127 -21.24 -4.74 -17.05
N TRP A 128 -20.83 -4.13 -15.96
CA TRP A 128 -21.67 -3.38 -15.03
C TRP A 128 -21.37 -1.90 -15.17
N LYS A 129 -22.42 -1.08 -15.32
CA LYS A 129 -22.32 0.39 -15.44
C LYS A 129 -23.02 1.02 -14.24
N PRO A 130 -22.36 1.12 -13.08
CA PRO A 130 -22.97 1.68 -11.89
C PRO A 130 -23.22 3.17 -12.01
N ASN A 131 -24.31 3.61 -11.38
CA ASN A 131 -24.40 5.00 -10.94
C ASN A 131 -23.49 5.17 -9.72
N ILE A 132 -22.71 6.25 -9.71
CA ILE A 132 -21.78 6.52 -8.61
C ILE A 132 -22.17 7.81 -7.88
N THR A 133 -22.02 7.79 -6.56
CA THR A 133 -22.17 8.98 -5.71
C THR A 133 -20.86 9.21 -4.96
N ILE A 134 -20.36 10.44 -4.99
CA ILE A 134 -19.15 10.82 -4.25
C ILE A 134 -19.55 11.12 -2.81
N ILE A 135 -18.87 10.47 -1.86
CA ILE A 135 -19.06 10.71 -0.44
C ILE A 135 -17.96 11.66 0.06
N PRO A 136 -18.30 12.70 0.83
CA PRO A 136 -17.31 13.59 1.44
C PRO A 136 -16.31 12.84 2.33
N THR A 137 -15.02 13.07 2.10
CA THR A 137 -13.91 12.35 2.75
C THR A 137 -13.23 13.12 3.86
N ASN A 138 -13.66 14.33 4.24
CA ASN A 138 -12.89 15.26 5.10
C ASN A 138 -12.17 14.59 6.29
N LYS A 139 -12.88 13.79 7.10
CA LYS A 139 -12.28 13.05 8.22
C LYS A 139 -11.37 11.90 7.79
N LEU A 140 -11.79 11.12 6.79
CA LEU A 140 -11.03 10.00 6.24
C LEU A 140 -9.75 10.45 5.51
N GLN A 141 -9.76 11.66 4.96
CA GLN A 141 -8.61 12.27 4.32
C GLN A 141 -7.56 12.65 5.36
N GLU A 142 -7.97 13.22 6.50
CA GLU A 142 -7.06 13.58 7.60
C GLU A 142 -6.46 12.34 8.28
N GLU A 143 -7.28 11.33 8.58
CA GLU A 143 -6.85 10.15 9.35
C GLU A 143 -6.08 9.12 8.48
N HIS A 144 -6.49 8.96 7.21
CA HIS A 144 -6.05 7.84 6.39
C HIS A 144 -5.57 8.23 4.99
N ASN A 145 -5.53 9.53 4.65
CA ASN A 145 -5.19 10.03 3.31
C ASN A 145 -6.09 9.50 2.18
N ILE A 146 -7.30 9.05 2.49
CA ILE A 146 -8.30 8.67 1.48
C ILE A 146 -8.80 9.96 0.83
N LYS A 147 -8.48 10.16 -0.45
CA LYS A 147 -8.83 11.39 -1.18
C LYS A 147 -10.26 11.37 -1.68
N GLU A 148 -10.68 10.24 -2.25
CA GLU A 148 -12.00 10.11 -2.84
C GLU A 148 -12.66 8.81 -2.38
N LEU A 149 -13.96 8.91 -2.07
CA LEU A 149 -14.80 7.80 -1.67
C LEU A 149 -16.04 7.78 -2.55
N TYR A 150 -16.34 6.62 -3.11
CA TYR A 150 -17.43 6.43 -4.05
C TYR A 150 -18.37 5.35 -3.55
N GLN A 151 -19.66 5.64 -3.53
CA GLN A 151 -20.70 4.64 -3.38
C GLN A 151 -21.22 4.26 -4.77
N LEU A 152 -21.26 2.97 -5.05
CA LEU A 152 -21.81 2.43 -6.29
C LEU A 152 -23.25 1.99 -6.07
N SER A 153 -24.08 2.10 -7.12
CA SER A 153 -25.42 1.51 -7.14
C SER A 153 -25.37 0.02 -6.81
N PRO A 154 -26.35 -0.57 -6.12
CA PRO A 154 -26.33 -2.00 -5.79
C PRO A 154 -26.10 -2.90 -7.00
N TYR A 155 -25.39 -4.00 -6.78
CA TYR A 155 -25.13 -5.03 -7.80
C TYR A 155 -25.33 -6.41 -7.20
N SER A 156 -25.87 -7.33 -8.00
CA SER A 156 -26.07 -8.73 -7.64
C SER A 156 -25.09 -9.61 -8.40
N PHE A 157 -24.18 -10.24 -7.66
CA PHE A 157 -23.16 -11.13 -8.21
C PHE A 157 -23.75 -12.49 -8.55
N LYS A 158 -23.52 -12.97 -9.77
CA LYS A 158 -24.11 -14.22 -10.25
C LYS A 158 -23.34 -15.49 -9.86
N GLU A 159 -22.11 -15.33 -9.40
CA GLU A 159 -21.25 -16.43 -8.95
C GLU A 159 -20.60 -16.08 -7.61
N SER A 160 -20.24 -17.11 -6.86
CA SER A 160 -19.46 -17.03 -5.62
C SER A 160 -17.99 -17.37 -5.89
N GLY A 161 -17.08 -16.89 -5.06
CA GLY A 161 -15.64 -17.09 -5.14
C GLY A 161 -14.88 -15.79 -5.40
N GLU A 162 -13.62 -15.92 -5.84
CA GLU A 162 -12.78 -14.77 -6.17
C GLU A 162 -13.21 -14.15 -7.51
N ILE A 163 -13.87 -13.01 -7.44
CA ILE A 163 -14.31 -12.23 -8.59
C ILE A 163 -13.32 -11.10 -8.82
N THR A 164 -12.92 -10.89 -10.07
CA THR A 164 -12.10 -9.76 -10.46
C THR A 164 -12.98 -8.63 -10.98
N LEU A 165 -12.85 -7.44 -10.43
CA LEU A 165 -13.42 -6.22 -10.97
C LEU A 165 -12.35 -5.41 -11.69
N THR A 166 -12.58 -5.07 -12.96
CA THR A 166 -11.74 -4.14 -13.72
C THR A 166 -12.50 -2.85 -13.96
N ILE A 167 -12.06 -1.76 -13.33
CA ILE A 167 -12.70 -0.45 -13.43
C ILE A 167 -12.11 0.29 -14.63
N LYS A 168 -12.97 0.67 -15.57
CA LYS A 168 -12.64 1.50 -16.73
C LYS A 168 -13.26 2.87 -16.56
N ASN A 169 -12.45 3.92 -16.66
CA ASN A 169 -12.94 5.30 -16.68
C ASN A 169 -12.62 5.91 -18.04
N ASN A 170 -13.63 6.40 -18.77
CA ASN A 170 -13.48 6.97 -20.12
C ASN A 170 -12.67 6.09 -21.09
N LYS A 171 -12.94 4.77 -21.11
CA LYS A 171 -12.27 3.74 -21.95
C LYS A 171 -10.82 3.40 -21.59
N ALA A 172 -10.22 4.06 -20.60
CA ALA A 172 -8.93 3.66 -20.05
C ALA A 172 -9.13 2.63 -18.92
N ASN A 173 -8.34 1.56 -18.93
CA ASN A 173 -8.27 0.63 -17.80
C ASN A 173 -7.59 1.35 -16.64
N TYR A 174 -8.30 1.52 -15.53
CA TYR A 174 -7.83 2.34 -14.42
C TYR A 174 -7.24 1.48 -13.29
N LYS A 175 -8.05 0.57 -12.72
CA LYS A 175 -7.62 -0.31 -11.63
C LYS A 175 -8.30 -1.68 -11.73
N LYS A 176 -7.66 -2.68 -11.14
CA LYS A 176 -8.15 -4.05 -11.02
C LYS A 176 -8.16 -4.43 -9.53
N ILE A 177 -9.26 -4.98 -9.05
CA ILE A 177 -9.39 -5.48 -7.68
C ILE A 177 -9.98 -6.89 -7.68
N SER A 178 -9.48 -7.75 -6.79
CA SER A 178 -10.11 -9.04 -6.49
C SER A 178 -11.01 -8.89 -5.27
N ILE A 179 -12.23 -9.41 -5.36
CA ILE A 179 -13.22 -9.45 -4.28
C ILE A 179 -13.65 -10.89 -4.02
N ASP A 180 -13.91 -11.24 -2.76
CA ASP A 180 -14.43 -12.57 -2.40
C ASP A 180 -15.93 -12.50 -2.16
N VAL A 181 -16.71 -13.22 -2.97
CA VAL A 181 -18.18 -13.29 -2.86
C VAL A 181 -18.56 -14.66 -2.30
N LYS A 182 -19.37 -14.68 -1.24
CA LYS A 182 -19.81 -15.92 -0.59
C LYS A 182 -21.00 -16.57 -1.27
#